data_AF-A0A956WWD7-F1
#
_entry.id   AF-A0A956WWD7-F1
#
_cell.length_a   1.000
_cell.length_b   1.000
_cell.length_c   1.000
_cell.angle_alpha   90.00
_cell.angle_beta   90.00
_cell.angle_gamma   90.00
#
_symmetry.space_group_name_H-M   'P 1'
#
loop_
_entity.id
_entity.type
_entity.pdbx_description
1 polymer ?
#
loop_
_entity_poly.entity_id
_entity_poly.type
_entity_poly.pdbx_seq_one_letter_code
_entity_poly.pdbx_strand_id
1 'polypeptide(L)'
;VWRQDITLLNGLGTHRRQTDTELRAMLGDAVVDNYHCLQHDCFDDAALVSLGETSRGHPVRINRAYMEADVKILTGFIEPHFFAGFSGG
;
A
#
# COMPACT_ATOMS: atom_id res chain seq x y z
N VAL A 1 16.11 -11.69 -8.29
CA VAL A 1 15.31 -11.10 -7.19
C VAL A 1 14.97 -12.23 -6.24
N TRP A 2 15.39 -12.14 -4.98
CA TRP A 2 15.04 -13.15 -3.97
C TRP A 2 13.69 -12.78 -3.34
N ARG A 3 12.95 -13.76 -2.81
CA ARG A 3 11.62 -13.50 -2.22
C ARG A 3 11.67 -12.47 -1.09
N GLN A 4 12.75 -12.48 -0.30
CA GLN A 4 12.98 -11.51 0.78
C GLN A 4 13.13 -10.05 0.30
N ASP A 5 13.44 -9.83 -0.98
CA ASP A 5 13.58 -8.50 -1.58
C ASP A 5 12.23 -7.98 -2.10
N ILE A 6 11.15 -8.77 -1.99
CA ILE A 6 9.82 -8.43 -2.47
C ILE A 6 8.92 -8.14 -1.26
N THR A 7 8.47 -6.89 -1.17
CA THR A 7 7.46 -6.48 -0.18
C THR A 7 6.10 -6.35 -0.85
N LEU A 8 5.09 -7.02 -0.29
CA LEU A 8 3.69 -6.85 -0.65
C LEU A 8 3.08 -5.81 0.28
N LEU A 9 2.96 -4.57 -0.19
CA LEU A 9 2.34 -3.48 0.56
C LEU A 9 0.82 -3.43 0.30
N ASN A 10 0.04 -3.69 1.34
CA ASN A 10 -1.41 -3.54 1.31
C ASN A 10 -1.82 -2.06 1.45
N GLY A 11 -2.47 -1.52 0.41
CA GLY A 11 -2.87 -0.12 0.28
C GLY A 11 -4.17 0.22 1.02
N LEU A 12 -4.13 0.23 2.35
CA LEU A 12 -5.32 0.42 3.19
C LEU A 12 -5.95 1.84 3.14
N GLY A 13 -5.22 2.85 2.68
CA GLY A 13 -5.66 4.24 2.80
C GLY A 13 -5.96 4.58 4.26
N THR A 14 -7.21 4.92 4.58
CA THR A 14 -7.68 5.22 5.94
C THR A 14 -8.35 4.04 6.65
N HIS A 15 -8.40 2.86 6.04
CA HIS A 15 -9.02 1.68 6.64
C HIS A 15 -8.18 1.14 7.81
N ARG A 16 -8.83 0.39 8.71
CA ARG A 16 -8.12 -0.33 9.78
C ARG A 16 -7.19 -1.40 9.20
N ARG A 17 -6.17 -1.77 9.97
CA ARG A 17 -5.38 -2.97 9.67
C ARG A 17 -6.27 -4.21 9.64
N GLN A 18 -5.99 -5.09 8.68
CA GLN A 18 -6.55 -6.43 8.66
C GLN A 18 -5.89 -7.27 9.75
N THR A 19 -6.68 -8.15 10.36
CA THR A 19 -6.18 -9.25 11.19
C THR A 19 -5.38 -10.23 10.32
N ASP A 20 -4.55 -11.07 10.96
CA ASP A 20 -3.81 -12.12 10.25
C ASP A 20 -4.74 -13.05 9.46
N THR A 21 -5.87 -13.44 10.05
CA THR A 21 -6.88 -14.28 9.38
C THR A 21 -7.47 -13.62 8.14
N GLU A 22 -7.80 -12.33 8.19
CA GLU A 22 -8.33 -11.58 7.04
C GLU A 22 -7.28 -11.44 5.93
N LEU A 23 -6.02 -11.20 6.30
CA LEU A 23 -4.92 -11.06 5.36
C LEU A 23 -4.62 -12.39 4.66
N ARG A 24 -4.61 -13.50 5.40
CA ARG A 24 -4.48 -14.86 4.86
C ARG A 24 -5.65 -15.26 3.98
N ALA A 25 -6.87 -14.86 4.33
CA ALA A 25 -8.02 -15.09 3.47
C ALA A 25 -7.91 -14.36 2.12
N MET A 26 -7.29 -13.18 2.10
CA MET A 26 -7.10 -12.39 0.88
C MET A 26 -5.92 -12.88 0.02
N LEU A 27 -4.79 -13.19 0.63
CA LEU A 27 -3.53 -13.48 -0.08
C LEU A 27 -3.22 -14.99 -0.18
N GLY A 28 -3.79 -15.80 0.70
CA GLY A 28 -3.45 -17.21 0.91
C GLY A 28 -2.23 -17.40 1.79
N ASP A 29 -2.21 -18.51 2.55
CA ASP A 29 -1.13 -18.84 3.50
C ASP A 29 0.24 -18.89 2.83
N ALA A 30 0.33 -19.51 1.64
CA ALA A 30 1.58 -19.60 0.91
C ALA A 30 2.19 -18.23 0.59
N VAL A 31 1.39 -17.19 0.37
CA VAL A 31 1.91 -15.84 0.12
C VAL A 31 2.35 -15.20 1.44
N VAL A 32 1.48 -15.23 2.45
CA VAL A 32 1.76 -14.62 3.76
C VAL A 32 3.01 -15.23 4.41
N ASP A 33 3.23 -16.53 4.25
CA ASP A 33 4.36 -17.24 4.86
C ASP A 33 5.68 -17.07 4.10
N ASN A 34 5.65 -16.65 2.81
CA ASN A 34 6.83 -16.62 1.95
C ASN A 34 7.27 -15.21 1.50
N TYR A 35 6.46 -14.19 1.77
CA TYR A 35 6.73 -12.80 1.37
C TYR A 35 6.58 -11.86 2.56
N HIS A 36 7.32 -10.76 2.53
CA HIS A 36 7.12 -9.69 3.49
C HIS A 36 5.81 -8.96 3.15
N CYS A 37 4.75 -9.24 3.90
CA CYS A 37 3.45 -8.58 3.77
C CYS A 37 3.37 -7.39 4.74
N LEU A 38 3.41 -6.16 4.21
CA LEU A 38 3.31 -4.93 4.98
C LEU A 38 1.92 -4.32 4.81
N GLN A 39 1.34 -3.78 5.89
CA GLN A 39 0.07 -3.05 5.81
C GLN A 39 0.29 -1.55 6.05
N HIS A 40 -0.20 -0.71 5.14
CA HIS A 40 -0.12 0.74 5.24
C HIS A 40 -0.86 1.26 6.49
N ASP A 41 -0.35 2.34 7.07
CA ASP A 41 -0.99 3.07 8.15
C ASP A 41 -0.78 4.56 7.93
N CYS A 42 -1.86 5.29 7.67
CA CYS A 42 -1.80 6.72 7.36
C CYS A 42 -1.50 7.60 8.58
N PHE A 43 -1.55 7.03 9.79
CA PHE A 43 -1.30 7.73 11.05
C PHE A 43 0.11 7.47 11.62
N ASP A 44 0.85 6.50 11.05
CA ASP A 44 2.25 6.26 11.40
C ASP A 44 3.18 7.19 10.61
N ASP A 45 3.41 8.38 11.13
CA ASP A 45 4.26 9.40 10.51
C ASP A 45 5.70 8.92 10.28
N ALA A 46 6.21 8.00 11.11
CA ALA A 46 7.57 7.49 10.96
C ALA A 46 7.71 6.60 9.72
N ALA A 47 6.62 5.95 9.29
CA ALA A 47 6.55 5.13 8.09
C ALA A 47 6.24 5.92 6.80
N LEU A 48 6.09 7.24 6.88
CA LEU A 48 5.80 8.09 5.74
C LEU A 48 7.02 8.93 5.32
N VAL A 49 7.06 9.29 4.05
CA VAL A 49 7.99 10.27 3.48
C VAL A 49 7.21 11.40 2.83
N SER A 50 7.65 12.64 3.05
CA SER A 50 7.07 13.81 2.39
C SER A 50 7.59 13.92 0.97
N LEU A 51 6.69 14.19 0.02
CA LEU A 51 7.00 14.46 -1.38
C LEU A 51 6.77 15.94 -1.74
N GLY A 52 6.61 16.81 -0.73
CA GLY A 52 6.28 18.21 -0.90
C GLY A 52 4.77 18.46 -0.94
N GLU A 53 4.35 19.44 -1.74
CA GLU A 53 2.97 19.89 -1.84
C GLU A 53 2.46 19.78 -3.28
N THR A 54 1.16 19.50 -3.44
CA THR A 54 0.51 19.56 -4.76
C THR A 54 0.46 21.00 -5.28
N SER A 55 0.14 21.18 -6.56
CA SER A 55 -0.10 22.51 -7.16
C SER A 55 -1.24 23.31 -6.49
N ARG A 56 -2.05 22.65 -5.65
CA ARG A 56 -3.12 23.27 -4.86
C ARG A 56 -2.72 23.51 -3.39
N GLY A 57 -1.45 23.25 -3.02
CA GLY A 57 -0.92 23.47 -1.68
C GLY A 57 -1.24 22.36 -0.67
N HIS A 58 -1.61 21.16 -1.12
CA HIS A 58 -1.91 20.04 -0.21
C HIS A 58 -0.63 19.23 0.03
N PRO A 59 -0.23 18.95 1.28
CA PRO A 59 0.96 18.15 1.56
C PRO A 59 0.76 16.71 1.08
N VAL A 60 1.79 16.16 0.45
CA VAL A 60 1.81 14.78 -0.06
C VAL A 60 2.76 13.96 0.79
N ARG A 61 2.23 12.91 1.42
CA ARG A 61 3.01 11.93 2.17
C ARG A 61 2.65 10.54 1.70
N ILE A 62 3.65 9.71 1.45
CA ILE A 62 3.48 8.34 0.92
C ILE A 62 4.27 7.36 1.80
N ASN A 63 3.85 6.10 1.81
CA ASN A 63 4.57 5.06 2.53
C ASN A 63 6.03 4.96 2.07
N ARG A 64 6.95 4.99 3.05
CA ARG A 64 8.39 4.97 2.83
C ARG A 64 8.84 3.74 2.04
N ALA A 65 8.39 2.56 2.44
CA ALA A 65 8.77 1.30 1.80
C ALA A 65 8.35 1.27 0.32
N TYR A 66 7.20 1.85 -0.01
CA TYR A 66 6.79 1.99 -1.41
C TYR A 66 7.70 2.96 -2.17
N MET A 67 7.97 4.13 -1.62
CA MET A 67 8.77 5.16 -2.31
C MET A 67 10.23 4.77 -2.51
N GLU A 68 10.82 4.10 -1.52
CA GLU A 68 12.23 3.68 -1.53
C GLU A 68 12.49 2.41 -2.35
N ALA A 69 11.45 1.65 -2.72
CA ALA A 69 11.63 0.44 -3.54
C ALA A 69 12.19 0.77 -4.93
N ASP A 70 13.14 -0.03 -5.41
CA ASP A 70 13.75 0.13 -6.74
C ASP A 70 12.73 -0.03 -7.87
N VAL A 71 11.84 -1.02 -7.74
CA VAL A 71 10.76 -1.32 -8.68
C VAL A 71 9.43 -1.32 -7.93
N LYS A 72 8.46 -0.60 -8.46
CA LYS A 72 7.14 -0.40 -7.87
C LYS A 72 6.08 -0.96 -8.82
N ILE A 73 5.28 -1.92 -8.34
CA ILE A 73 4.19 -2.54 -9.11
C ILE A 73 2.91 -2.32 -8.32
N LEU A 74 1.89 -1.76 -8.98
CA LEU A 74 0.56 -1.62 -8.41
C LEU A 74 -0.33 -2.73 -8.94
N THR A 75 -1.07 -3.36 -8.03
CA THR A 75 -2.16 -4.27 -8.36
C THR A 75 -3.44 -3.70 -7.79
N GLY A 76 -4.55 -3.99 -8.44
CA GLY A 76 -5.85 -3.46 -8.07
C GLY A 76 -6.89 -3.84 -9.10
N PHE A 77 -8.06 -3.24 -8.98
CA PHE A 77 -9.15 -3.44 -9.91
C PHE A 77 -9.81 -2.10 -10.23
N ILE A 78 -10.48 -2.04 -11.36
CA ILE A 78 -11.11 -0.83 -11.89
C ILE A 78 -12.62 -0.98 -11.79
N GLU A 79 -13.25 -0.10 -11.03
CA GLU A 79 -14.69 0.05 -10.91
C GLU A 79 -15.09 1.53 -10.88
N PRO A 80 -16.33 1.88 -11.25
CA PRO A 80 -16.83 3.25 -11.09
C PRO A 80 -16.76 3.71 -9.63
N HIS A 81 -16.21 4.90 -9.39
CA HIS A 81 -16.04 5.48 -8.07
C HIS A 81 -16.73 6.85 -7.97
N PHE A 82 -17.74 6.93 -7.10
CA PHE A 82 -18.70 8.03 -6.99
C PHE A 82 -18.14 9.46 -6.99
N PHE A 83 -16.95 9.70 -6.43
CA PHE A 83 -16.28 11.02 -6.48
C PHE A 83 -14.95 11.05 -7.23
N ALA A 84 -14.37 9.90 -7.57
CA ALA A 84 -13.04 9.80 -8.17
C ALA A 84 -13.10 9.42 -9.66
N GLY A 85 -14.30 9.20 -10.22
CA GLY A 85 -14.50 8.67 -11.56
C GLY A 85 -14.40 7.16 -11.56
N PHE A 86 -13.19 6.62 -11.41
CA PHE A 86 -12.92 5.18 -11.33
C PHE A 86 -11.87 4.87 -10.25
N SER A 87 -11.90 3.65 -9.72
CA SER A 87 -10.82 3.10 -8.89
C SER A 87 -9.64 2.64 -9.77
N GLY A 88 -8.60 2.12 -9.12
CA GLY A 88 -7.39 1.67 -9.80
C GLY A 88 -6.45 2.83 -10.11
N GLY A 89 -5.48 2.58 -10.98
CA GLY A 89 -4.45 3.53 -11.37
C GLY A 89 -3.91 3.21 -12.75
#